data_AF-A0A1J3IZZ9-F1
#
_entry.id   AF-A0A1J3IZZ9-F1
#
_cell.length_a   1.000
_cell.length_b   1.000
_cell.length_c   1.000
_cell.angle_alpha   90.00
_cell.angle_beta   90.00
_cell.angle_gamma   90.00
#
_symmetry.space_group_name_H-M   'P 1'
#
loop_
_entity.id
_entity.type
_entity.pdbx_description
1 polymer ?
#
loop_
_entity_poly.entity_id
_entity_poly.type
_entity_poly.pdbx_seq_one_letter_code
_entity_poly.pdbx_strand_id
1 'polypeptide(L)'
;KTLAQLLDCFGRQFCLYFEAYHLKKTPMYIAFVQFMGDEEEATSFSYSLEVNGNGRKLKWQGVPRSIRDSHKTVRDSQDGLIITRKLASFFSTDNNNTKELKLKISGRVWRENNA
;
A
#
# COMPACT_ATOMS: atom_id res chain seq x y z
N LYS A 1 -4.55 7.24 11.68
CA LYS A 1 -4.64 5.83 12.12
C LYS A 1 -3.89 5.01 11.09
N THR A 2 -2.93 4.20 11.54
CA THR A 2 -2.13 3.34 10.68
C THR A 2 -2.50 1.89 10.99
N LEU A 3 -2.74 1.10 9.96
CA LEU A 3 -2.89 -0.34 10.03
C LEU A 3 -1.63 -0.96 9.42
N ALA A 4 -1.16 -2.05 10.03
CA ALA A 4 -0.01 -2.80 9.57
C ALA A 4 -0.34 -4.29 9.60
N GLN A 5 0.07 -5.02 8.57
CA GLN A 5 -0.06 -6.46 8.49
C GLN A 5 1.28 -7.08 8.12
N LEU A 6 1.71 -8.06 8.90
CA LEU A 6 2.88 -8.87 8.59
C LEU A 6 2.53 -9.90 7.52
N LEU A 7 3.39 -10.00 6.51
CA LEU A 7 3.31 -10.98 5.44
C LEU A 7 4.59 -11.82 5.49
N ASP A 8 4.43 -13.14 5.53
CA ASP A 8 5.54 -14.08 5.42
C ASP A 8 5.52 -14.69 4.02
N CYS A 9 6.58 -14.45 3.24
CA CYS A 9 6.75 -15.09 1.95
C CYS A 9 8.22 -15.27 1.61
N PHE A 10 8.53 -16.40 0.98
CA PHE A 10 9.90 -16.76 0.61
C PHE A 10 10.90 -16.78 1.78
N GLY A 11 10.45 -17.15 2.99
CA GLY A 11 11.29 -17.16 4.19
C GLY A 11 11.75 -15.76 4.64
N ARG A 12 11.09 -14.72 4.14
CA ARG A 12 11.33 -13.32 4.52
C ARG A 12 10.01 -12.68 4.95
N GLN A 13 10.12 -11.63 5.75
CA GLN A 13 8.98 -10.90 6.29
C GLN A 13 8.83 -9.55 5.60
N PHE A 14 7.58 -9.17 5.37
CA PHE A 14 7.19 -7.88 4.79
C PHE A 14 6.07 -7.27 5.64
N CYS A 15 5.99 -5.95 5.69
CA CYS A 15 4.94 -5.24 6.38
C CYS A 15 4.12 -4.45 5.38
N LEU A 16 2.83 -4.80 5.24
CA LEU A 16 1.86 -4.01 4.48
C LEU A 16 1.30 -2.92 5.40
N TYR A 17 1.55 -1.67 5.04
CA TYR A 17 0.98 -0.51 5.70
C TYR A 17 -0.25 0.00 4.95
N PHE A 18 -1.25 0.44 5.72
CA PHE A 18 -2.35 1.28 5.24
C PHE A 18 -2.54 2.44 6.20
N GLU A 19 -2.42 3.67 5.71
CA GLU A 19 -2.48 4.87 6.53
C GLU A 19 -3.43 5.91 5.96
N ALA A 20 -4.30 6.45 6.83
CA ALA A 20 -5.05 7.66 6.55
C ALA A 20 -4.27 8.88 7.06
N TYR A 21 -4.01 9.84 6.17
CA TYR A 21 -3.23 11.05 6.44
C TYR A 21 -3.82 12.27 5.71
N HIS A 22 -3.30 13.46 6.00
CA HIS A 22 -3.65 14.68 5.27
C HIS A 22 -2.41 15.20 4.54
N LEU A 23 -2.54 15.40 3.23
CA LEU A 23 -1.59 16.24 2.49
C LEU A 23 -2.15 17.66 2.49
N LYS A 24 -1.53 18.55 3.26
CA LYS A 24 -2.09 19.87 3.60
C LYS A 24 -3.47 19.71 4.24
N LYS A 25 -4.55 20.08 3.53
CA LYS A 25 -5.95 19.96 3.98
C LYS A 25 -6.72 18.85 3.24
N THR A 26 -6.04 18.07 2.39
CA THR A 26 -6.67 17.04 1.57
C THR A 26 -6.56 15.68 2.27
N PRO A 27 -7.69 15.02 2.60
CA PRO A 27 -7.66 13.68 3.18
C PRO A 27 -7.25 12.64 2.13
N MET A 28 -6.23 11.85 2.46
CA MET A 28 -5.66 10.82 1.61
C MET A 28 -5.47 9.51 2.37
N TYR A 29 -5.44 8.43 1.61
CA TYR A 29 -5.03 7.12 2.05
C TYR A 29 -3.77 6.74 1.28
N ILE A 30 -2.83 6.08 1.95
CA ILE A 30 -1.68 5.45 1.29
C ILE A 30 -1.58 3.99 1.73
N ALA A 31 -1.21 3.12 0.80
CA ALA A 31 -0.78 1.76 1.10
C ALA A 31 0.58 1.46 0.46
N PHE A 32 1.46 0.78 1.19
CA PHE A 32 2.78 0.40 0.69
C PHE A 32 3.28 -0.84 1.44
N VAL A 33 4.28 -1.51 0.88
CA VAL A 33 4.93 -2.67 1.50
C VAL A 33 6.36 -2.29 1.87
N GLN A 34 6.77 -2.60 3.10
CA GLN A 34 8.17 -2.54 3.51
C GLN A 34 8.75 -3.94 3.70
N PHE A 35 10.00 -4.14 3.33
CA PHE A 35 10.75 -5.36 3.55
C PHE A 35 11.44 -5.34 4.92
N MET A 36 11.31 -6.42 5.70
CA MET A 36 11.97 -6.53 7.01
C MET A 36 13.43 -7.00 6.86
N GLY A 37 14.24 -6.14 6.26
CA GLY A 37 15.68 -6.32 6.06
C GLY A 37 16.30 -5.02 5.58
N ASP A 38 17.45 -5.07 4.91
CA ASP A 38 18.09 -3.89 4.32
C ASP A 38 17.60 -3.57 2.90
N GLU A 39 18.09 -2.45 2.36
CA GLU A 39 17.68 -1.94 1.04
C GLU A 39 18.22 -2.81 -0.11
N GLU A 40 19.43 -3.36 0.05
CA GLU A 40 20.06 -4.21 -0.96
C GLU A 40 19.28 -5.50 -1.14
N GLU A 41 18.97 -6.21 -0.03
CA GLU A 41 18.12 -7.40 -0.07
C GLU A 41 16.71 -7.09 -0.61
N ALA A 42 16.16 -5.91 -0.29
CA ALA A 42 14.82 -5.53 -0.73
C ALA A 42 14.71 -5.45 -2.26
N THR A 43 15.79 -5.09 -2.97
CA THR A 43 15.83 -5.04 -4.45
C THR A 43 15.59 -6.38 -5.13
N SER A 44 15.76 -7.49 -4.40
CA SER A 44 15.46 -8.84 -4.90
C SER A 44 13.96 -9.13 -4.99
N PHE A 45 13.12 -8.20 -4.54
CA PHE A 45 11.67 -8.35 -4.49
C PHE A 45 10.97 -7.20 -5.17
N SER A 46 9.81 -7.51 -5.72
CA SER A 46 8.83 -6.52 -6.17
C SER A 46 7.50 -6.81 -5.51
N TYR A 47 6.68 -5.76 -5.42
CA TYR A 47 5.31 -5.87 -4.95
C TYR A 47 4.37 -5.07 -5.84
N SER A 48 3.08 -5.43 -5.78
CA SER A 48 2.01 -4.60 -6.30
C SER A 48 0.86 -4.53 -5.32
N LEU A 49 0.22 -3.37 -5.25
CA LEU A 49 -1.02 -3.15 -4.52
C LEU A 49 -2.08 -2.66 -5.50
N GLU A 50 -3.31 -3.15 -5.34
CA GLU A 50 -4.43 -2.69 -6.14
C GLU A 50 -5.69 -2.49 -5.33
N VAL A 51 -6.49 -1.51 -5.75
CA VAL A 51 -7.88 -1.33 -5.35
C VAL A 51 -8.76 -1.43 -6.60
N ASN A 52 -9.86 -2.15 -6.47
CA ASN A 52 -10.78 -2.42 -7.58
C ASN A 52 -12.23 -2.24 -7.13
N GLY A 53 -13.09 -1.75 -8.03
CA GLY A 53 -14.50 -1.53 -7.76
C GLY A 53 -15.17 -0.75 -8.90
N ASN A 54 -16.47 -0.99 -9.12
CA ASN A 54 -17.28 -0.27 -10.12
C ASN A 54 -16.64 -0.18 -11.51
N GLY A 55 -16.07 -1.29 -12.01
CA GLY A 55 -15.39 -1.36 -13.31
C GLY A 55 -14.06 -0.60 -13.39
N ARG A 56 -13.55 -0.08 -12.27
CA ARG A 56 -12.28 0.66 -12.18
C ARG A 56 -11.25 -0.15 -11.41
N LYS A 57 -9.98 0.09 -11.73
CA LYS A 57 -8.81 -0.43 -11.03
C LYS A 57 -7.76 0.66 -10.91
N LEU A 58 -7.16 0.77 -9.73
CA LEU A 58 -5.91 1.50 -9.53
C LEU A 58 -4.87 0.52 -9.01
N LYS A 59 -3.69 0.49 -9.64
CA LYS A 59 -2.59 -0.41 -9.30
C LYS A 59 -1.31 0.41 -9.09
N TRP A 60 -0.57 0.08 -8.04
CA TRP A 60 0.79 0.54 -7.77
C TRP A 60 1.73 -0.66 -7.79
N GLN A 61 2.95 -0.48 -8.28
CA GLN A 61 3.96 -1.54 -8.33
C GLN A 61 5.35 -0.93 -8.13
N GLY A 62 6.22 -1.61 -7.39
CA GLY A 62 7.59 -1.17 -7.14
C GLY A 62 8.37 -2.15 -6.27
N VAL A 63 9.57 -1.73 -5.88
CA VAL A 63 10.42 -2.44 -4.91
C VAL A 63 9.98 -2.05 -3.49
N PRO A 64 9.83 -3.00 -2.55
CA PRO A 64 9.48 -2.66 -1.16
C PRO A 64 10.63 -1.88 -0.51
N ARG A 65 10.33 -0.81 0.22
CA ARG A 65 11.37 -0.08 0.97
C ARG A 65 11.82 -0.88 2.20
N SER A 66 13.07 -0.75 2.61
CA SER A 66 13.56 -1.36 3.85
C SER A 66 12.79 -0.84 5.07
N ILE A 67 12.60 -1.68 6.09
CA ILE A 67 12.07 -1.29 7.40
C ILE A 67 12.98 -0.32 8.17
N ARG A 68 14.24 -0.16 7.72
CA ARG A 68 15.17 0.86 8.24
C ARG A 68 14.65 2.28 7.98
N ASP A 69 13.88 2.47 6.91
CA ASP A 69 13.08 3.68 6.72
C ASP A 69 11.82 3.63 7.58
N SER A 70 11.54 4.71 8.32
CA SER A 70 10.28 4.78 9.06
C SER A 70 9.09 4.79 8.10
N HIS A 71 7.97 4.16 8.47
CA HIS A 71 6.74 4.20 7.68
C HIS A 71 6.25 5.63 7.39
N LYS A 72 6.59 6.60 8.27
CA LYS A 72 6.30 8.03 8.07
C LYS A 72 7.13 8.61 6.93
N THR A 73 8.42 8.25 6.83
CA THR A 73 9.30 8.65 5.72
C THR A 73 8.75 8.16 4.38
N VAL A 74 8.30 6.91 4.32
CA VAL A 74 7.67 6.34 3.11
C VAL A 74 6.38 7.08 2.75
N ARG A 75 5.51 7.32 3.75
CA ARG A 75 4.28 8.11 3.57
C ARG A 75 4.55 9.53 3.07
N ASP A 76 5.48 10.25 3.71
CA ASP A 76 5.73 11.67 3.46
C ASP A 76 6.44 11.89 2.10
N SER A 77 7.21 10.91 1.64
CA SER A 77 7.75 10.84 0.28
C SER A 77 6.73 10.39 -0.77
N GLN A 78 5.52 10.01 -0.34
CA GLN A 78 4.43 9.59 -1.22
C GLN A 78 4.75 8.35 -2.09
N ASP A 79 5.60 7.46 -1.56
CA ASP A 79 6.11 6.28 -2.25
C ASP A 79 5.21 5.06 -1.97
N GLY A 80 4.05 5.02 -2.64
CA GLY A 80 3.05 3.97 -2.44
C GLY A 80 1.76 4.18 -3.23
N LEU A 81 0.80 3.27 -3.07
CA LEU A 81 -0.54 3.39 -3.63
C LEU A 81 -1.30 4.49 -2.90
N ILE A 82 -1.49 5.65 -3.56
CA ILE A 82 -2.18 6.80 -3.00
C ILE A 82 -3.60 6.93 -3.54
N ILE A 83 -4.55 7.13 -2.63
CA ILE A 83 -5.97 7.27 -2.95
C ILE A 83 -6.53 8.47 -2.20
N THR A 84 -7.02 9.49 -2.90
CA THR A 84 -7.78 10.58 -2.25
C THR A 84 -9.13 10.05 -1.76
N ARG A 85 -9.72 10.71 -0.75
CA ARG A 85 -11.08 10.35 -0.31
C ARG A 85 -12.12 10.35 -1.44
N LYS A 86 -12.02 11.30 -2.38
CA LYS A 86 -12.88 11.37 -3.57
C LYS A 86 -12.66 10.20 -4.52
N LEU A 87 -11.42 9.73 -4.66
CA LEU A 87 -11.13 8.57 -5.50
C LEU A 87 -11.59 7.27 -4.84
N ALA A 88 -11.41 7.16 -3.52
CA ALA A 88 -11.86 6.02 -2.71
C ALA A 88 -13.37 5.76 -2.83
N SER A 89 -14.20 6.81 -2.96
CA SER A 89 -15.65 6.62 -3.13
C SER A 89 -16.03 5.91 -4.43
N PHE A 90 -15.20 5.98 -5.48
CA PHE A 90 -15.44 5.22 -6.71
C PHE A 90 -15.13 3.73 -6.58
N PHE A 91 -14.33 3.34 -5.58
CA PHE A 91 -13.93 1.96 -5.33
C PHE A 91 -14.70 1.31 -4.18
N SER A 92 -15.44 2.09 -3.39
CA SER A 92 -16.16 1.54 -2.25
C SER A 92 -17.33 0.67 -2.70
N THR A 93 -17.49 -0.47 -2.03
CA THR A 93 -18.53 -1.46 -2.31
C THR A 93 -19.78 -1.28 -1.46
N ASP A 94 -19.81 -0.29 -0.56
CA ASP A 94 -20.98 -0.04 0.29
C ASP A 94 -21.97 0.89 -0.43
N ASN A 95 -23.17 0.36 -0.71
CA ASN A 95 -24.27 1.09 -1.31
C ASN A 95 -25.25 1.61 -0.25
N ASN A 96 -25.03 1.28 1.04
CA ASN A 96 -25.84 1.85 2.10
C ASN A 96 -25.43 3.29 2.33
N ASN A 97 -26.39 4.13 2.68
CA ASN A 97 -26.25 5.58 2.88
C ASN A 97 -25.37 5.95 4.11
N THR A 98 -24.48 5.05 4.54
CA THR A 98 -23.50 5.27 5.60
C THR A 98 -22.35 6.09 5.01
N LYS A 99 -21.88 7.10 5.74
CA LYS A 99 -20.73 7.94 5.33
C LYS A 99 -19.39 7.21 5.36
N GLU A 100 -19.40 5.88 5.50
CA GLU A 100 -18.24 5.03 5.72
C GLU A 100 -17.75 4.43 4.40
N LEU A 101 -16.45 4.57 4.12
CA LEU A 101 -15.83 3.98 2.94
C LEU A 101 -15.29 2.59 3.29
N LYS A 102 -15.80 1.55 2.63
CA LYS A 102 -15.22 0.21 2.65
C LYS A 102 -14.34 0.01 1.43
N LEU A 103 -13.03 -0.07 1.65
CA LEU A 103 -12.03 -0.33 0.60
C LEU A 103 -11.42 -1.72 0.82
N LYS A 104 -11.30 -2.49 -0.27
CA LYS A 104 -10.50 -3.71 -0.29
C LYS A 104 -9.23 -3.44 -1.09
N ILE A 105 -8.08 -3.59 -0.43
CA ILE A 105 -6.77 -3.53 -1.06
C ILE A 105 -6.26 -4.97 -1.19
N SER A 106 -5.83 -5.33 -2.40
CA SER A 106 -5.20 -6.62 -2.68
C SER A 106 -3.73 -6.39 -2.98
N GLY A 107 -2.86 -7.29 -2.52
CA GLY A 107 -1.42 -7.19 -2.70
C GLY A 107 -0.79 -8.48 -3.20
N ARG A 108 0.33 -8.36 -3.90
CA ARG A 108 1.21 -9.48 -4.29
C ARG A 108 2.66 -9.06 -4.07
N VAL A 109 3.48 -9.98 -3.57
CA VAL A 109 4.94 -9.88 -3.52
C VAL A 109 5.52 -11.02 -4.35
N TRP A 110 6.59 -10.77 -5.10
CA TRP A 110 7.34 -11.79 -5.81
C TRP A 110 8.84 -11.48 -5.77
N ARG A 111 9.66 -12.52 -5.97
CA ARG A 111 11.09 -12.36 -6.20
C ARG A 111 11.33 -12.00 -7.66
N GLU A 112 12.22 -11.06 -7.90
CA GLU A 112 12.72 -10.82 -9.24
C GLU A 112 13.70 -11.95 -9.59
N ASN A 113 13.46 -12.60 -10.74
CA ASN A 113 14.39 -13.57 -11.26
C ASN A 113 15.48 -12.79 -12.00
N ASN A 114 16.58 -12.49 -11.31
CA ASN A 114 17.80 -12.12 -12.01
C ASN A 114 18.28 -13.35 -12.77
N ALA A 115 17.98 -13.40 -14.07
CA ALA A 115 18.63 -14.32 -15.00
C ALA A 115 20.08 -13.90 -15.22
#